data_AF-A0A517TPK3-F1
#
_entry.id   AF-A0A517TPK3-F1
#
_cell.length_a   1.000
_cell.length_b   1.000
_cell.length_c   1.000
_cell.angle_alpha   90.00
_cell.angle_beta   90.00
_cell.angle_gamma   90.00
#
_symmetry.space_group_name_H-M   'P 1'
#
loop_
_entity.id
_entity.type
_entity.pdbx_description
1 polymer ?
#
loop_
_entity_poly.entity_id
_entity_poly.type
_entity_poly.pdbx_seq_one_letter_code
_entity_poly.pdbx_strand_id
1 'polypeptide(L)' 'MTIQLNGEPRDVPEGCSIAALLELLEVRMKGVAVERNQQVIPRAKHGSTQLSEGDRVEVVTLVGGG' A
#
# COMPACT_ATOMS: atom_id res chain seq x y z
N MET A 1 -0.33 6.41 -13.05
CA MET A 1 -1.72 5.95 -12.90
C MET A 1 -2.28 6.45 -11.58
N THR A 2 -3.60 6.61 -11.48
CA THR A 2 -4.26 7.07 -10.26
C THR A 2 -4.83 5.87 -9.49
N ILE A 3 -4.59 5.83 -8.18
CA ILE A 3 -5.18 4.88 -7.24
C ILE A 3 -6.01 5.62 -6.18
N GLN A 4 -6.79 4.91 -5.38
CA GLN A 4 -7.33 5.43 -4.11
C GLN A 4 -6.46 4.92 -2.97
N LEU A 5 -5.80 5.83 -2.25
CA LEU A 5 -4.98 5.53 -1.08
C LEU A 5 -5.65 6.10 0.17
N ASN A 6 -6.03 5.24 1.12
CA ASN A 6 -6.69 5.65 2.37
C ASN A 6 -7.91 6.56 2.12
N GLY A 7 -8.72 6.22 1.10
CA GLY A 7 -9.88 7.00 0.68
C GLY A 7 -9.60 8.21 -0.22
N GLU A 8 -8.34 8.62 -0.41
CA GLU A 8 -7.97 9.81 -1.21
C GLU A 8 -7.34 9.42 -2.56
N PRO A 9 -7.65 10.12 -3.66
CA PRO A 9 -7.00 9.87 -4.94
C PRO A 9 -5.52 10.21 -4.88
N ARG A 10 -4.67 9.34 -5.42
CA ARG A 10 -3.22 9.53 -5.48
C ARG A 10 -2.62 9.04 -6.78
N ASP A 11 -1.74 9.85 -7.35
CA ASP A 11 -0.94 9.45 -8.51
C ASP A 11 0.32 8.70 -8.09
N VAL A 12 0.57 7.60 -8.79
CA VAL A 12 1.76 6.75 -8.63
C VAL A 12 2.35 6.39 -10.00
N PRO A 13 3.66 6.09 -10.08
CA PRO A 13 4.27 5.58 -11.31
C PRO A 13 3.59 4.30 -11.80
N GLU A 14 3.63 4.04 -13.10
CA GLU A 14 3.23 2.74 -13.63
C GLU A 14 4.14 1.63 -13.11
N GLY A 15 3.57 0.44 -12.88
CA GLY A 15 4.30 -0.70 -12.31
C GLY A 15 4.72 -0.51 -10.84
N CYS A 16 4.26 0.53 -10.16
CA CYS A 16 4.54 0.77 -8.75
C CYS A 16 4.10 -0.44 -7.91
N SER A 17 5.01 -1.01 -7.12
CA SER A 17 4.69 -2.06 -6.16
C SER A 17 4.21 -1.47 -4.84
N ILE A 18 3.60 -2.29 -3.99
CA ILE A 18 3.24 -1.87 -2.63
C ILE A 18 4.48 -1.41 -1.84
N ALA A 19 5.61 -2.08 -1.99
CA ALA A 19 6.86 -1.67 -1.33
C ALA A 19 7.32 -0.28 -1.82
N ALA A 20 7.31 -0.04 -3.12
CA ALA A 20 7.67 1.25 -3.70
C ALA A 20 6.69 2.36 -3.25
N LEU A 21 5.40 2.06 -3.16
CA LEU A 21 4.42 2.99 -2.60
C LEU A 21 4.74 3.37 -1.15
N LEU A 22 5.06 2.40 -0.29
CA LEU A 22 5.40 2.67 1.11
C LEU A 22 6.67 3.52 1.24
N GLU A 23 7.66 3.31 0.36
CA GLU A 23 8.86 4.14 0.27
C GLU A 23 8.52 5.59 -0.14
N LEU A 24 7.65 5.77 -1.14
CA LEU A 24 7.17 7.09 -1.58
C LEU A 24 6.37 7.84 -0.50
N LEU A 25 5.74 7.11 0.42
CA LEU A 25 5.01 7.67 1.55
C LEU A 25 5.91 7.92 2.78
N GLU A 26 7.21 7.62 2.68
CA GLU A 26 8.17 7.66 3.80
C GLU A 26 7.73 6.83 5.01
N VAL A 27 6.90 5.81 4.77
CA VAL A 27 6.35 4.93 5.78
C VAL A 27 7.33 3.81 6.06
N ARG A 28 7.75 3.67 7.32
CA ARG A 28 8.55 2.50 7.73
C ARG A 28 7.71 1.25 7.55
N MET A 29 8.20 0.31 6.76
CA MET A 29 7.48 -0.95 6.53
C MET A 29 7.17 -1.71 7.84
N LYS A 30 7.97 -1.53 8.91
CA LYS A 30 7.73 -2.22 10.20
C LYS A 30 6.48 -1.66 10.89
N GLY A 31 5.55 -2.54 11.25
CA GLY A 31 4.32 -2.17 11.98
C GLY A 31 3.20 -1.67 11.07
N VAL A 32 3.25 -1.96 9.77
CA VAL A 32 2.21 -1.55 8.81
C VAL A 32 1.56 -2.77 8.19
N ALA A 33 0.24 -2.74 8.09
CA ALA A 33 -0.54 -3.65 7.27
C ALA A 33 -1.02 -2.91 6.03
N VAL A 34 -0.98 -3.59 4.88
CA VAL A 34 -1.46 -3.05 3.61
C VAL A 34 -2.57 -3.96 3.09
N GLU A 35 -3.68 -3.34 2.71
CA GLU A 35 -4.77 -3.96 1.98
C GLU A 35 -4.81 -3.40 0.57
N ARG A 36 -5.09 -4.26 -0.41
CA ARG A 36 -5.41 -3.88 -1.79
C ARG A 36 -6.77 -4.48 -2.15
N ASN A 37 -7.74 -3.65 -2.50
CA ASN A 37 -9.07 -4.06 -2.92
C ASN A 37 -9.74 -5.05 -1.94
N GLN A 38 -9.78 -4.74 -0.64
CA GLN A 38 -10.34 -5.63 0.41
C GLN A 38 -9.55 -6.92 0.64
N GLN A 39 -8.33 -7.02 0.10
CA GLN A 39 -7.42 -8.13 0.32
C GLN A 39 -6.15 -7.68 1.04
N VAL A 40 -5.94 -8.20 2.25
CA VAL A 40 -4.69 -7.98 2.99
C VAL A 40 -3.53 -8.61 2.23
N ILE A 41 -2.51 -7.82 1.91
CA ILE A 41 -1.32 -8.29 1.21
C ILE A 41 -0.23 -8.62 2.23
N PRO A 42 0.21 -9.88 2.32
CA PRO A 42 1.31 -10.25 3.20
C PRO A 42 2.57 -9.44 2.89
N ARG A 43 3.29 -9.03 3.95
CA ARG A 43 4.53 -8.24 3.82
C ARG A 43 5.52 -8.81 2.81
N ALA A 44 5.69 -10.14 2.79
CA ALA A 44 6.59 -10.83 1.86
C ALA A 44 6.23 -10.61 0.38
N LYS A 45 4.97 -10.27 0.08
CA LYS A 45 4.48 -9.99 -1.27
C LYS A 45 4.51 -8.51 -1.64
N HIS A 46 4.78 -7.60 -0.71
CA HIS A 46 4.75 -6.14 -0.98
C HIS A 46 5.66 -5.72 -2.15
N GLY A 47 6.84 -6.35 -2.29
CA GLY A 47 7.76 -6.07 -3.39
C GLY A 47 7.29 -6.61 -4.75
N SER A 48 6.56 -7.73 -4.77
CA SER A 48 6.10 -8.39 -6.00
C SER A 48 4.69 -7.97 -6.44
N THR A 49 3.88 -7.44 -5.53
CA THR A 49 2.51 -7.02 -5.82
C THR A 49 2.53 -5.63 -6.46
N GLN A 50 2.39 -5.60 -7.78
CA GLN A 50 2.21 -4.36 -8.54
C GLN A 50 0.80 -3.83 -8.39
N LEU A 51 0.69 -2.51 -8.24
CA LEU A 51 -0.56 -1.78 -8.28
C LEU A 51 -1.04 -1.64 -9.73
N SER A 52 -2.31 -1.36 -9.89
CA SER A 52 -2.98 -1.12 -11.15
C SER A 52 -3.88 0.11 -11.01
N GLU A 53 -4.20 0.73 -12.14
CA GLU A 53 -5.06 1.92 -12.15
C GLU A 53 -6.42 1.62 -11.48
N GLY A 54 -6.87 2.55 -10.64
CA GLY A 54 -8.13 2.44 -9.92
C GLY A 54 -8.11 1.53 -8.68
N ASP A 55 -6.98 0.90 -8.36
CA ASP A 55 -6.84 0.12 -7.13
C ASP A 55 -7.18 0.95 -5.89
N ARG A 56 -7.82 0.30 -4.91
CA ARG A 56 -8.03 0.83 -3.57
C ARG A 56 -6.98 0.23 -2.65
N VAL A 57 -6.18 1.07 -2.02
CA VAL A 57 -5.09 0.67 -1.14
C VAL A 57 -5.30 1.32 0.21
N GLU A 58 -5.35 0.49 1.26
CA GLU A 58 -5.40 0.96 2.65
C GLU A 58 -4.08 0.61 3.34
N VAL A 59 -3.46 1.61 3.96
CA VAL A 59 -2.21 1.51 4.69
C VAL A 59 -2.47 1.90 6.14
N VAL A 60 -2.49 0.91 7.02
CA VAL A 60 -2.78 1.11 8.44
C VAL A 60 -1.56 0.77 9.29
N THR A 61 -1.31 1.58 10.31
CA THR A 61 -0.26 1.30 11.30
C THR A 61 -0.85 0.43 12.40
N LEU A 62 -0.21 -0.69 12.68
CA LEU A 62 -0.52 -1.53 13.82
C LEU A 62 -0.07 -0.80 15.08
N VAL A 63 -1.04 -0.28 15.84
CA VAL A 63 -0.80 0.11 17.22
C VAL A 63 -0.78 -1.19 18.04
N GLY A 64 0.33 -1.45 18.74
CA GLY A 64 0.42 -2.60 19.64
C GLY A 64 -0.62 -2.43 20.75
N GLY A 65 -1.70 -3.21 20.69
CA GLY A 65 -2.59 -3.39 21.83
C GLY A 65 -1.84 -4.15 22.92
N GLY A 66 -1.86 -3.62 24.13
CA GLY A 66 -1.43 -4.35 25.33
C GLY A 66 -2.35 -5.52 25.66
#